data_AF-A0AAV3RI46-F1
#
_entry.id   AF-A0AAV3RI46-F1
#
_cell.length_a   1.000
_cell.length_b   1.000
_cell.length_c   1.000
_cell.angle_alpha   90.00
_cell.angle_beta   90.00
_cell.angle_gamma   90.00
#
_symmetry.space_group_name_H-M   'P 1'
#
loop_
_entity.id
_entity.type
_entity.pdbx_description
1 polymer ?
#
loop_
_entity_poly.entity_id
_entity_poly.type
_entity_poly.pdbx_seq_one_letter_code
_entity_poly.pdbx_strand_id
1 'polypeptide(L)' 'MEGIKEGGSISHPPLLDRINYLYWKAKLIAFLKFVDTKTWKVVLTGWSTPTITHNNGTIVKAEFVQGG' A
#
# COMPACT_ATOMS: atom_id res chain seq x y z
N MET A 1 -26.53 -15.63 -8.62
CA MET A 1 -25.11 -15.56 -9.02
C MET A 1 -24.33 -15.37 -7.74
N GLU A 2 -23.97 -16.47 -7.09
CA GLU A 2 -23.31 -16.46 -5.79
C GLU A 2 -21.84 -16.10 -6.04
N GLY A 3 -21.53 -14.81 -5.91
CA GLY A 3 -20.19 -14.26 -6.11
C GLY A 3 -19.18 -14.99 -5.24
N ILE A 4 -18.08 -15.38 -5.87
CA ILE A 4 -16.91 -16.06 -5.31
C ILE A 4 -16.67 -15.55 -3.89
N LYS A 5 -16.88 -16.42 -2.89
CA LYS A 5 -16.50 -16.14 -1.51
C LYS A 5 -15.01 -15.81 -1.52
N GLU A 6 -14.64 -14.54 -1.35
CA GLU A 6 -13.25 -14.06 -1.18
C GLU A 6 -12.64 -14.73 0.06
N GLY A 7 -12.31 -16.01 -0.07
CA GLY A 7 -11.72 -16.82 0.96
C GLY A 7 -10.27 -16.43 1.15
N GLY A 8 -9.94 -15.95 2.35
CA GLY A 8 -8.62 -16.01 3.00
C GLY A 8 -7.42 -15.33 2.33
N SER A 9 -7.49 -14.96 1.07
CA SER A 9 -6.34 -14.47 0.32
C SER A 9 -6.00 -13.05 0.73
N ILE A 10 -4.74 -12.84 1.11
CA ILE A 10 -4.15 -11.53 1.42
C ILE A 10 -3.50 -10.89 0.20
N SER A 11 -3.68 -11.46 -1.00
CA SER A 11 -3.04 -10.98 -2.24
C SER A 11 -3.82 -9.88 -2.95
N HIS A 12 -5.08 -9.67 -2.57
CA HIS A 12 -5.96 -8.65 -3.12
C HIS A 12 -6.75 -7.96 -2.00
N PRO A 13 -6.96 -6.64 -2.10
CA PRO A 13 -7.81 -5.93 -1.14
C PRO A 13 -9.27 -6.40 -1.31
N PRO A 14 -10.01 -6.61 -0.21
CA PRO A 14 -11.42 -6.97 -0.30
C PRO A 14 -12.24 -5.83 -0.87
N LEU A 15 -13.40 -6.16 -1.44
CA LEU A 15 -14.37 -5.15 -1.85
C LEU A 15 -14.92 -4.42 -0.61
N LEU A 16 -14.88 -3.09 -0.63
CA LEU A 16 -15.52 -2.29 0.42
C LEU A 16 -17.03 -2.29 0.21
N ASP A 17 -17.75 -2.70 1.25
CA ASP A 17 -19.21 -2.64 1.34
C ASP A 17 -19.63 -1.96 2.64
N ARG A 18 -20.87 -1.49 2.71
CA ARG A 18 -21.42 -0.67 3.80
C ARG A 18 -21.36 -1.38 5.16
N ILE A 19 -21.40 -2.71 5.17
CA ILE A 19 -21.45 -3.54 6.38
C ILE A 19 -20.10 -4.16 6.76
N ASN A 20 -19.14 -4.23 5.83
CA ASN A 20 -17.91 -5.00 6.04
C ASN A 20 -16.70 -4.14 6.40
N TYR A 21 -16.88 -2.85 6.71
CA TYR A 21 -15.79 -1.88 6.88
C TYR A 21 -14.67 -2.34 7.84
N LEU A 22 -15.01 -2.94 8.99
CA LEU A 22 -14.01 -3.43 9.94
C LEU A 22 -13.15 -4.57 9.34
N TYR A 23 -13.81 -5.51 8.65
CA TYR A 23 -13.14 -6.62 7.97
C TYR A 23 -12.30 -6.11 6.79
N TRP A 24 -12.87 -5.23 5.97
CA TRP A 24 -12.20 -4.56 4.87
C TRP A 24 -10.93 -3.85 5.33
N LYS A 25 -11.04 -3.05 6.40
CA LYS A 25 -9.94 -2.30 6.98
C LYS A 25 -8.83 -3.23 7.48
N ALA A 26 -9.17 -4.28 8.24
CA ALA A 26 -8.18 -5.22 8.77
C ALA A 26 -7.40 -5.93 7.64
N LYS A 27 -8.10 -6.35 6.59
CA LYS A 27 -7.49 -7.05 5.45
C LYS A 27 -6.67 -6.11 4.56
N LEU A 28 -7.11 -4.86 4.37
CA LEU A 28 -6.32 -3.83 3.68
C LEU A 28 -5.02 -3.52 4.44
N ILE A 29 -5.07 -3.42 5.77
CA ILE A 29 -3.87 -3.23 6.60
C ILE A 29 -2.91 -4.41 6.43
N ALA A 30 -3.44 -5.65 6.46
CA ALA A 30 -2.63 -6.86 6.28
C ALA A 30 -2.01 -6.92 4.87
N PHE A 31 -2.78 -6.59 3.82
CA PHE A 31 -2.31 -6.51 2.44
C PHE A 31 -1.16 -5.50 2.30
N LEU A 32 -1.32 -4.28 2.79
CA LEU A 32 -0.28 -3.24 2.69
C LEU A 32 0.99 -3.63 3.44
N LYS A 33 0.87 -4.23 4.63
CA LYS A 33 2.02 -4.74 5.39
C LYS A 33 2.71 -5.91 4.68
N PHE A 34 1.93 -6.76 4.00
CA PHE A 34 2.45 -7.87 3.20
C PHE A 34 3.21 -7.38 1.96
N VAL A 35 2.70 -6.35 1.27
CA VAL A 35 3.37 -5.72 0.12
C VAL A 35 4.69 -5.12 0.55
N ASP A 36 4.67 -4.21 1.52
CA ASP A 36 5.87 -3.64 2.12
C ASP A 36 5.49 -2.80 3.36
N THR A 37 6.25 -2.98 4.44
CA THR A 37 5.98 -2.25 5.69
C THR A 37 6.19 -0.74 5.52
N LYS A 38 7.06 -0.28 4.60
CA LYS A 38 7.22 1.16 4.33
C LYS A 38 5.97 1.71 3.65
N THR A 39 5.34 0.95 2.76
CA THR A 39 4.06 1.30 2.14
C THR A 39 2.96 1.53 3.19
N TRP A 40 2.81 0.65 4.18
CA TRP A 40 1.88 0.89 5.29
C TRP A 40 2.25 2.12 6.13
N LYS A 41 3.55 2.33 6.38
CA LYS A 41 4.02 3.50 7.13
C LYS A 41 3.65 4.80 6.42
N VAL A 42 3.76 4.86 5.10
CA VAL A 42 3.35 6.03 4.30
C VAL A 42 1.85 6.32 4.41
N VAL A 43 1.01 5.29 4.47
CA VAL A 43 -0.44 5.47 4.71
C VAL A 43 -0.71 6.07 6.09
N LEU A 44 0.09 5.73 7.11
CA LEU A 44 -0.04 6.28 8.46
C LEU A 44 0.53 7.70 8.62
N THR A 45 1.70 7.96 8.05
CA THR A 45 2.44 9.22 8.27
C THR A 45 2.11 10.28 7.22
N GLY A 46 1.35 9.92 6.18
CA GLY A 46 1.18 10.73 4.99
C GLY A 46 2.29 10.47 3.98
N TRP A 47 1.96 10.63 2.70
CA TRP A 47 2.90 10.51 1.59
C TRP A 47 3.87 11.70 1.58
N SER A 48 5.16 11.40 1.71
CA SER A 48 6.24 12.34 1.39
C SER A 48 6.75 12.07 -0.02
N THR A 49 7.19 13.13 -0.69
CA THR A 49 7.79 12.99 -2.02
C THR A 49 9.08 12.17 -1.87
N PRO A 50 9.26 11.08 -2.64
CA PRO A 50 10.47 10.27 -2.54
C PRO A 50 11.70 11.12 -2.93
N THR A 51 12.82 10.85 -2.28
CA THR A 51 14.09 11.57 -2.51
C THR A 51 15.24 10.58 -2.73
N ILE A 52 16.23 10.99 -3.52
CA ILE A 52 17.47 10.27 -3.74
C ILE A 52 18.58 11.03 -3.02
N THR A 53 19.31 10.33 -2.15
CA THR A 53 20.51 10.87 -1.51
C THR A 53 21.73 10.37 -2.29
N HIS A 54 22.48 11.30 -2.88
CA HIS A 54 23.74 10.99 -3.54
C HIS A 54 24.87 10.79 -2.52
N ASN A 55 25.94 10.10 -2.91
CA ASN A 55 27.11 9.83 -2.06
C ASN A 55 27.79 11.11 -1.52
N ASN A 56 27.59 12.25 -2.19
CA ASN A 56 28.09 13.56 -1.78
C ASN A 56 27.14 14.30 -0.79
N GLY A 57 26.08 13.64 -0.31
CA GLY A 57 25.09 14.20 0.61
C GLY A 57 23.99 15.03 -0.05
N THR A 58 23.99 15.19 -1.38
CA THR A 58 22.95 15.93 -2.09
C THR A 58 21.64 15.14 -2.07
N ILE A 59 20.55 15.78 -1.61
CA ILE A 59 19.21 15.20 -1.64
C ILE A 59 18.46 15.84 -2.82
N VAL A 60 18.04 15.03 -3.78
CA VAL A 60 17.20 15.46 -4.90
C VAL A 60 15.85 14.77 -4.85
N LYS A 61 14.82 15.41 -5.41
CA LYS A 61 13.51 14.76 -5.59
C LYS A 61 13.69 13.53 -6.47
N ALA A 62 13.21 12.38 -6.00
CA ALA A 62 13.13 11.19 -6.82
C ALA A 62 12.00 11.43 -7.81
N GLU A 63 12.37 11.87 -9.00
CA GLU A 63 11.46 11.79 -10.14
C GLU A 63 11.29 10.30 -10.43
N PHE A 64 10.03 9.86 -10.58
CA PHE A 64 9.76 8.53 -11.11
C PHE A 64 10.33 8.52 -12.52
N VAL A 65 11.58 8.09 -12.68
CA VAL A 65 12.09 7.65 -13.96
C VAL A 65 11.21 6.46 -14.31
N GLN A 66 10.27 6.67 -15.23
CA GLN A 66 9.66 5.56 -15.97
C GLN A 66 10.80 4.88 -16.71
N GLY A 67 11.45 3.92 -16.04
CA GLY A 67 12.47 3.07 -16.62
C GLY A 67 11.82 2.10 -17.59
N GLY A 68 12.40 2.01 -18.79
CA GLY A 68 12.06 1.02 -19.82
C GLY A 68 12.67 -0.36 -19.56
#